data_AF-A0A352NLR0-F1
#
_entry.id   AF-A0A352NLR0-F1
#
_cell.length_a   1.000
_cell.length_b   1.000
_cell.length_c   1.000
_cell.angle_alpha   90.00
_cell.angle_beta   90.00
_cell.angle_gamma   90.00
#
_symmetry.space_group_name_H-M   'P 1'
#
loop_
_entity.id
_entity.type
_entity.pdbx_description
1 polymer ?
#
loop_
_entity_poly.entity_id
_entity_poly.type
_entity_poly.pdbx_seq_one_letter_code
_entity_poly.pdbx_strand_id
1 'polypeptide(L)' 'DQNILFRDSLLDLSKGNWGKPLLKPDNVLMEIKIPGAMPLWLSRLLTGLEIYPTSFSKYGNIYKYHLLHQVPLKGGIFCA' A
#
# COMPACT_ATOMS: atom_id res chain seq x y z
N ASP A 1 -9.05 4.91 -2.26
CA ASP A 1 -8.11 5.21 -3.36
C ASP A 1 -8.01 3.98 -4.26
N GLN A 2 -8.11 4.17 -5.57
CA GLN A 2 -8.13 3.10 -6.59
C GLN A 2 -6.99 3.24 -7.59
N ASN A 3 -6.35 4.40 -7.70
CA ASN A 3 -5.34 4.70 -8.72
C ASN A 3 -3.99 5.01 -8.09
N ILE A 4 -3.52 4.12 -7.21
CA ILE A 4 -2.21 4.24 -6.58
C ILE A 4 -1.16 3.76 -7.57
N LEU A 5 -0.42 4.71 -8.15
CA LEU A 5 0.66 4.46 -9.10
C LEU A 5 2.03 4.62 -8.43
N PHE A 6 3.01 3.87 -8.93
CA PHE A 6 4.41 3.97 -8.54
C PHE A 6 5.31 4.12 -9.76
N ARG A 7 6.35 4.95 -9.63
CA ARG A 7 7.47 5.05 -10.57
C ARG A 7 8.78 5.28 -9.80
N ASP A 8 9.87 4.78 -10.35
CA ASP A 8 11.25 4.93 -9.85
C ASP A 8 12.09 5.87 -10.74
N SER A 9 11.50 6.41 -11.81
CA SER A 9 12.18 7.24 -12.81
C SER A 9 11.28 8.40 -13.24
N LEU A 10 11.90 9.45 -13.80
CA LEU A 10 11.25 10.71 -14.20
C LEU A 10 10.26 11.21 -13.13
N LEU A 11 10.80 11.47 -11.93
CA LEU A 11 10.07 11.84 -10.71
C LEU A 11 9.56 13.30 -10.72
N ASP A 12 9.82 14.03 -11.79
CA ASP A 12 9.29 15.37 -11.98
C ASP A 12 7.75 15.31 -12.11
N LEU A 13 7.07 16.00 -11.19
CA LEU A 13 5.60 16.06 -11.11
C LEU A 13 4.98 16.70 -12.37
N SER A 14 5.73 17.51 -13.11
CA SER A 14 5.28 18.09 -14.39
C SER A 14 5.06 17.03 -15.49
N LYS A 15 5.63 15.83 -15.33
CA LYS A 15 5.51 14.72 -16.30
C LYS A 15 4.18 13.97 -16.21
N GLY A 16 3.20 14.49 -15.47
CA GLY A 16 1.85 13.95 -15.37
C GLY A 16 1.76 12.68 -14.51
N ASN A 17 0.59 12.04 -14.53
CA ASN A 17 0.28 10.88 -13.69
C ASN A 17 0.39 9.55 -14.48
N TRP A 18 1.54 8.90 -14.39
CA TRP A 18 1.84 7.59 -14.96
C TRP A 18 2.66 6.74 -13.99
N GLY A 19 2.78 5.44 -14.28
CA GLY A 19 3.55 4.50 -13.48
C GLY A 19 2.92 3.11 -13.48
N LYS A 20 3.45 2.23 -12.63
CA LYS A 20 2.91 0.89 -12.41
C LYS A 20 1.81 0.95 -11.34
N PRO A 21 0.66 0.29 -11.55
CA PRO A 21 -0.38 0.21 -10.53
C PRO A 21 0.10 -0.62 -9.34
N LEU A 22 -0.09 -0.11 -8.13
CA LEU A 22 0.26 -0.79 -6.89
C LEU A 22 -0.88 -1.67 -6.37
N LEU A 23 -2.11 -1.39 -6.76
CA LEU A 23 -3.29 -2.19 -6.46
C LEU A 23 -3.65 -3.07 -7.66
N LYS A 24 -4.28 -4.22 -7.41
CA LYS A 24 -4.89 -5.03 -8.47
C LYS A 24 -6.07 -4.28 -9.09
N PRO A 25 -6.46 -4.59 -10.34
CA PRO A 25 -7.72 -4.12 -10.91
C PRO A 25 -8.87 -4.39 -9.93
N ASP A 26 -9.81 -3.46 -9.86
CA ASP A 26 -11.02 -3.51 -9.02
C ASP A 26 -10.79 -3.50 -7.50
N ASN A 27 -9.54 -3.40 -7.03
CA ASN A 27 -9.26 -3.22 -5.61
C ASN A 27 -9.27 -1.75 -5.20
N VAL A 28 -9.80 -1.49 -4.00
CA VAL A 28 -9.81 -0.16 -3.38
C VAL A 28 -9.01 -0.22 -2.08
N LEU A 29 -8.14 0.76 -1.87
CA LEU A 29 -7.57 1.03 -0.54
C LEU A 29 -8.47 2.00 0.22
N MET A 30 -9.00 1.56 1.35
CA MET A 30 -9.85 2.35 2.24
C MET A 30 -9.15 2.60 3.57
N GLU A 31 -9.23 3.83 4.07
CA GLU A 31 -8.76 4.21 5.40
C GLU A 31 -9.96 4.75 6.19
N ILE A 32 -10.27 4.13 7.33
CA ILE A 32 -11.32 4.59 8.24
C ILE A 32 -10.64 5.22 9.45
N LYS A 33 -10.84 6.52 9.65
CA LYS A 33 -10.30 7.26 10.80
C LYS A 33 -11.35 7.39 11.88
N ILE A 34 -11.03 6.91 13.08
CA ILE A 34 -11.94 6.91 14.23
C ILE A 34 -11.22 7.63 15.38
N PRO A 35 -11.78 8.74 15.92
CA PRO A 35 -11.13 9.51 16.99
C PRO A 35 -11.19 8.80 18.36
N GLY A 36 -11.94 7.70 18.47
CA GLY A 36 -12.10 6.91 19.70
C GLY A 36 -12.36 5.45 19.38
N ALA A 37 -13.21 4.80 20.17
CA ALA A 37 -13.56 3.40 19.94
C ALA A 37 -14.37 3.19 18.65
N MET A 38 -14.19 2.03 18.00
CA MET A 38 -14.96 1.63 16.82
C MET A 38 -16.46 1.54 17.16
N PRO A 39 -17.35 2.30 16.48
CA PRO A 39 -18.79 2.18 16.68
C PRO A 39 -19.30 0.78 16.32
N LEU A 40 -20.18 0.22 17.16
CA LEU A 40 -20.69 -1.15 16.97
C LEU A 40 -21.44 -1.34 15.65
N TRP A 41 -22.21 -0.33 15.23
CA TRP A 41 -22.93 -0.38 13.96
C TRP A 41 -21.98 -0.47 12.76
N LEU A 42 -20.84 0.24 12.81
CA LEU A 42 -19.85 0.24 11.74
C LEU A 42 -19.12 -1.09 11.71
N SER A 43 -18.74 -1.63 12.87
CA SER A 43 -18.15 -2.96 12.98
C SER A 43 -19.07 -4.05 12.40
N ARG A 44 -20.37 -4.01 12.73
CA ARG A 44 -21.38 -4.94 12.20
C ARG A 44 -21.53 -4.80 10.68
N LEU A 45 -21.57 -3.58 10.16
CA LEU A 45 -21.67 -3.32 8.72
C LEU A 45 -20.45 -3.87 7.96
N LEU A 46 -19.24 -3.56 8.44
CA LEU A 46 -18.00 -4.04 7.81
C LEU A 46 -17.91 -5.56 7.86
N THR A 47 -18.30 -6.18 8.98
CA THR A 47 -18.38 -7.65 9.10
C THR A 47 -19.37 -8.24 8.11
N GLY A 48 -20.55 -7.65 7.97
CA GLY A 48 -21.58 -8.11 7.01
C GLY A 48 -21.16 -7.97 5.55
N LEU A 49 -20.19 -7.11 5.26
CA LEU A 49 -19.58 -6.94 3.94
C LEU A 49 -18.24 -7.69 3.80
N GLU A 50 -17.84 -8.46 4.82
CA GLU A 50 -16.55 -9.17 4.89
C GLU A 50 -15.33 -8.25 4.74
N ILE A 51 -15.45 -7.01 5.20
CA ILE A 51 -14.37 -6.01 5.18
C ILE A 51 -13.65 -6.04 6.52
N TYR A 52 -12.40 -6.48 6.49
CA TYR A 52 -11.55 -6.58 7.68
C TYR A 52 -10.38 -5.60 7.63
N PRO A 53 -9.90 -5.09 8.79
CA PRO A 53 -8.74 -4.20 8.84
C PRO A 53 -7.49 -4.89 8.27
N THR A 54 -6.71 -4.15 7.50
CA THR A 54 -5.41 -4.61 7.00
C THR A 54 -4.41 -3.46 6.99
N SER A 55 -3.13 -3.80 7.16
CA SER A 55 -2.04 -2.84 7.08
C SER A 55 -1.54 -2.75 5.64
N PHE A 56 -1.51 -1.54 5.09
CA PHE A 56 -1.00 -1.29 3.74
C PHE A 56 0.03 -0.15 3.77
N SER A 57 1.24 -0.41 3.29
CA SER A 57 2.28 0.61 3.12
C SER A 57 2.59 0.76 1.64
N LYS A 58 2.41 1.97 1.10
CA LYS A 58 2.75 2.26 -0.30
C LYS A 58 4.20 1.90 -0.58
N TYR A 59 5.13 2.51 0.17
CA TYR A 59 6.57 2.28 0.04
C TYR A 59 6.97 0.84 0.38
N GLY A 60 6.39 0.26 1.43
CA GLY A 60 6.72 -1.11 1.82
C GLY A 60 6.35 -2.13 0.75
N ASN A 61 5.16 -1.98 0.14
CA ASN A 61 4.73 -2.84 -0.96
C ASN A 61 5.56 -2.62 -2.21
N ILE A 62 5.86 -1.37 -2.56
CA ILE A 62 6.77 -1.06 -3.67
C ILE A 62 8.12 -1.74 -3.48
N TYR A 63 8.72 -1.58 -2.30
CA TYR A 63 10.02 -2.16 -2.01
C TYR A 63 9.99 -3.69 -2.13
N LYS A 64 9.04 -4.35 -1.46
CA LYS A 64 8.92 -5.82 -1.46
C LYS A 64 8.68 -6.41 -2.85
N TYR A 65 7.79 -5.81 -3.63
CA TYR A 65 7.32 -6.41 -4.88
C TYR A 65 8.04 -5.89 -6.13
N HIS A 66 8.67 -4.71 -6.09
CA HIS A 66 9.32 -4.13 -7.26
C HIS A 66 10.82 -3.92 -7.12
N LEU A 67 11.33 -3.58 -5.93
CA LEU A 67 12.74 -3.16 -5.77
C LEU A 67 13.64 -4.23 -5.14
N LEU A 68 13.13 -5.05 -4.22
CA LEU A 68 13.92 -6.02 -3.45
C LEU A 68 14.70 -7.00 -4.35
N HIS A 69 14.10 -7.48 -5.44
CA HIS A 69 14.72 -8.41 -6.38
C HIS A 69 15.68 -7.74 -7.38
N GLN A 70 15.72 -6.41 -7.43
CA GLN A 70 16.61 -5.64 -8.30
C GLN A 70 17.92 -5.25 -7.61
N VAL A 71 17.97 -5.37 -6.28
CA VAL A 71 19.17 -5.11 -5.49
C VAL A 71 19.92 -6.44 -5.32
N PRO A 72 21.19 -6.57 -5.74
CA PRO A 72 21.98 -7.75 -5.41
C PRO A 72 22.01 -7.92 -3.90
N LEU A 73 21.80 -9.14 -3.40
CA LEU A 73 21.82 -9.49 -1.99
C LEU A 73 23.16 -9.07 -1.35
N LYS A 74 23.23 -7.82 -0.84
CA LYS A 74 24.27 -7.37 0.07
C LYS A 74 23.80 -7.67 1.48
N GLY A 75 23.83 -8.95 1.86
CA GLY A 75 23.40 -9.40 3.17
C GLY A 75 24.43 -10.29 3.84
N GLY A 76 25.06 -9.75 4.89
CA GLY A 76 25.53 -10.54 6.02
C GLY A 76 27.04 -10.53 6.29
N ILE A 77 27.59 -9.46 6.86
CA ILE A 77 28.84 -9.55 7.63
C ILE A 77 28.65 -8.73 8.92
N PHE A 78 28.21 -9.42 9.97
CA PHE A 78 28.10 -9.01 11.38
C PHE A 78 27.19 -7.83 11.73
N CYS A 79 26.13 -8.12 12.49
CA CYS A 79 25.62 -7.19 13.51
C CYS A 79 25.71 -7.91 14.85
N ALA A 80 26.39 -7.27 15.80
CA ALA A 80 26.55 -7.70 17.19
C ALA A 80 25.30 -7.37 18.02
#